data_AF-A0A3B8LCP5-F1
#
_entry.id   AF-A0A3B8LCP5-F1
#
_cell.length_a   1.000
_cell.length_b   1.000
_cell.length_c   1.000
_cell.angle_alpha   90.00
_cell.angle_beta   90.00
_cell.angle_gamma   90.00
#
_symmetry.space_group_name_H-M   'P 1'
#
loop_
_entity.id
_entity.type
_entity.pdbx_description
1 polymer ?
#
loop_
_entity_poly.entity_id
_entity_poly.type
_entity_poly.pdbx_seq_one_letter_code
_entity_poly.pdbx_strand_id
1 'polypeptide(L)'
;MLQLTDEQQSIVSHDYGPALVFAVAGSGKTTAMVHRIERLVREKVFPAHKILATSFSKAAVNDIKHLLRNWSHCERVRTSTLHALGFQVVRQACSRGMLGLSDAAPNNIENKANMILNATIREARRRKTTYIRELDNLDREDFLSYVGACKGNLRYADLEQLQLP
;
A
#
# COMPACT_ATOMS: atom_id res chain seq x y z
N MET A 1 -1.04 -34.22 -0.36
CA MET A 1 -0.02 -33.24 0.07
C MET A 1 0.49 -32.56 -1.19
N LEU A 2 0.55 -31.23 -1.24
CA LEU A 2 1.00 -30.53 -2.45
C LEU A 2 2.49 -30.81 -2.66
N GLN A 3 2.88 -31.30 -3.84
CA GLN A 3 4.29 -31.59 -4.15
C GLN A 3 4.92 -30.32 -4.72
N LEU A 4 5.96 -29.80 -4.06
CA LEU A 4 6.73 -28.64 -4.50
C LEU A 4 7.84 -29.07 -5.47
N THR A 5 8.19 -28.22 -6.43
CA THR A 5 9.39 -28.42 -7.26
C THR A 5 10.66 -28.10 -6.45
N ASP A 6 11.82 -28.52 -6.95
CA ASP A 6 13.11 -28.26 -6.30
C ASP A 6 13.38 -26.75 -6.14
N GLU A 7 12.99 -25.94 -7.13
CA GLU A 7 13.11 -24.47 -7.06
C GLU A 7 12.17 -23.88 -6.00
N GLN A 8 10.93 -24.37 -5.93
CA GLN A 8 9.99 -23.96 -4.89
C GLN A 8 10.47 -24.37 -3.50
N GLN A 9 11.06 -25.57 -3.38
CA GLN A 9 11.64 -26.06 -2.14
C GLN A 9 12.85 -25.21 -1.70
N SER A 10 13.65 -24.72 -2.65
CA SER A 10 14.73 -23.76 -2.38
C SER A 10 14.20 -22.45 -1.79
N ILE A 11 13.12 -21.90 -2.37
CA ILE A 11 12.43 -20.71 -1.82
C ILE A 11 11.93 -21.00 -0.40
N VAL A 12 11.28 -22.15 -0.17
CA VAL A 12 10.72 -22.52 1.13
C VAL A 12 11.82 -22.66 2.18
N SER A 13 12.96 -23.26 1.83
CA SER A 13 14.07 -23.54 2.74
C SER A 13 14.89 -22.29 3.12
N HIS A 14 14.69 -21.16 2.44
CA HIS A 14 15.45 -19.94 2.72
C HIS A 14 15.06 -19.31 4.07
N ASP A 15 16.00 -19.23 5.02
CA ASP A 15 15.77 -18.66 6.37
C ASP A 15 16.06 -17.17 6.47
N TYR A 16 17.32 -16.78 6.28
CA TYR A 16 17.86 -15.47 6.64
C TYR A 16 18.42 -14.71 5.45
N GLY A 17 18.49 -13.39 5.58
CA GLY A 17 19.06 -12.51 4.55
C GLY A 17 18.07 -12.14 3.44
N PRO A 18 18.49 -11.26 2.52
CA PRO A 18 17.69 -10.88 1.36
C PRO A 18 17.68 -12.00 0.32
N ALA A 19 16.54 -12.18 -0.35
CA ALA A 19 16.39 -13.11 -1.47
C ALA A 19 15.59 -12.46 -2.60
N LEU A 20 15.96 -12.76 -3.85
CA LEU A 20 15.23 -12.38 -5.05
C LEU A 20 14.80 -13.64 -5.80
N VAL A 21 13.51 -13.75 -6.08
CA VAL A 21 12.94 -14.91 -6.78
C VAL A 21 12.42 -14.46 -8.14
N PHE A 22 13.02 -14.98 -9.21
CA PHE A 22 12.50 -14.81 -10.56
C PHE A 22 11.41 -15.85 -10.83
N ALA A 23 10.27 -15.41 -11.36
CA ALA A 23 9.12 -16.26 -11.59
C ALA A 23 8.33 -15.82 -12.83
N VAL A 24 7.93 -16.78 -13.65
CA VAL A 24 6.97 -16.56 -14.75
C VAL A 24 5.53 -16.63 -14.24
N ALA A 25 4.57 -16.22 -15.07
CA ALA A 25 3.16 -16.42 -14.75
C ALA A 25 2.86 -17.93 -14.56
N GLY A 26 2.00 -18.26 -13.60
CA GLY A 26 1.61 -19.66 -13.33
C GLY A 26 2.62 -20.54 -12.58
N SER A 27 3.85 -20.09 -12.31
CA SER A 27 4.91 -20.92 -11.67
C SER A 27 4.70 -21.27 -10.19
N GLY A 28 3.57 -20.91 -9.59
CA GLY A 28 3.31 -21.17 -8.17
C GLY A 28 4.06 -20.24 -7.19
N LYS A 29 4.55 -19.08 -7.62
CA LYS A 29 5.26 -18.10 -6.76
C LYS A 29 4.56 -17.79 -5.44
N THR A 30 3.24 -17.61 -5.46
CA THR A 30 2.45 -17.32 -4.26
C THR A 30 2.42 -18.51 -3.32
N THR A 31 2.26 -19.72 -3.87
CA THR A 31 2.27 -20.99 -3.12
C THR A 31 3.61 -21.19 -2.43
N ALA A 32 4.73 -21.06 -3.16
CA ALA A 32 6.06 -21.19 -2.59
C ALA A 32 6.32 -20.16 -1.46
N MET A 33 5.91 -18.90 -1.65
CA MET A 33 6.03 -17.87 -0.62
C MET A 33 5.19 -18.19 0.63
N VAL A 34 3.96 -18.69 0.47
CA VAL A 34 3.10 -19.07 1.61
C VAL A 34 3.68 -20.26 2.37
N HIS A 35 4.15 -21.29 1.66
CA HIS A 35 4.83 -22.42 2.30
C HIS A 35 6.12 -22.00 3.02
N ARG A 36 6.85 -21.01 2.48
CA ARG A 36 7.99 -20.42 3.17
C ARG A 36 7.56 -19.78 4.48
N ILE A 37 6.52 -18.94 4.45
CA ILE A 37 6.00 -18.27 5.66
C ILE A 37 5.54 -19.31 6.69
N GLU A 38 4.75 -20.29 6.26
CA GLU A 38 4.30 -21.40 7.12
C GLU A 38 5.47 -22.08 7.79
N ARG A 39 6.49 -22.50 7.02
CA ARG A 39 7.66 -23.19 7.55
C ARG A 39 8.38 -22.34 8.58
N LEU A 40 8.66 -21.08 8.27
CA LEU A 40 9.38 -20.17 9.18
C LEU A 40 8.67 -20.00 10.53
N VAL A 41 7.33 -20.01 10.53
CA VAL A 41 6.54 -19.94 11.76
C VAL A 41 6.51 -21.28 12.48
N ARG A 42 6.22 -22.38 11.76
CA ARG A 42 6.14 -23.74 12.31
C ARG A 42 7.44 -24.17 12.97
N GLU A 43 8.57 -23.87 12.33
CA GLU A 43 9.92 -24.20 12.83
C GLU A 43 10.47 -23.16 13.82
N LYS A 44 9.65 -22.16 14.19
CA LYS A 44 9.98 -21.12 15.16
C LYS A 44 11.20 -20.27 14.79
N VAL A 45 11.53 -20.20 13.50
CA VAL A 45 12.58 -19.30 12.97
C VAL A 45 12.16 -17.85 13.22
N PHE A 46 10.89 -17.51 12.95
CA PHE A 46 10.32 -16.21 13.28
C PHE A 46 8.91 -16.33 13.88
N PRO A 47 8.57 -15.53 14.90
CA PRO A 47 7.20 -15.42 15.37
C PRO A 47 6.29 -14.87 14.26
N ALA A 48 5.09 -15.45 14.09
CA ALA A 48 4.12 -15.03 13.05
C ALA A 48 3.87 -13.51 13.01
N HIS A 49 3.75 -12.86 14.18
CA HIS A 49 3.49 -11.42 14.28
C HIS A 49 4.66 -10.53 13.83
N LYS A 50 5.85 -11.11 13.59
CA LYS A 50 7.01 -10.42 13.02
C LYS A 50 7.14 -10.59 11.50
N ILE A 51 6.25 -11.36 10.87
CA ILE A 51 6.22 -11.55 9.41
C ILE A 51 5.17 -10.64 8.79
N LEU A 52 5.56 -9.93 7.74
CA LEU A 52 4.69 -9.12 6.90
C LEU A 52 4.78 -9.61 5.45
N ALA A 53 3.64 -9.97 4.86
CA ALA A 53 3.52 -10.27 3.43
C ALA A 53 2.73 -9.17 2.74
N THR A 54 3.33 -8.56 1.71
CA THR A 54 2.72 -7.44 0.98
C THR A 54 2.52 -7.74 -0.50
N SER A 55 1.49 -7.12 -1.09
CA SER A 55 1.27 -7.15 -2.54
C SER A 55 0.64 -5.84 -3.05
N PHE A 56 0.52 -5.68 -4.36
CA PHE A 56 -0.09 -4.50 -4.97
C PHE A 56 -1.61 -4.51 -4.91
N SER A 57 -2.24 -5.68 -5.05
CA SER A 57 -3.70 -5.80 -5.14
C SER A 57 -4.32 -6.39 -3.88
N LYS A 58 -5.56 -5.97 -3.57
CA LYS A 58 -6.36 -6.56 -2.49
C LYS A 58 -6.65 -8.04 -2.73
N ALA A 59 -6.88 -8.43 -3.98
CA ALA A 59 -7.10 -9.82 -4.37
C ALA A 59 -5.90 -10.71 -3.97
N ALA A 60 -4.68 -10.33 -4.37
CA ALA A 60 -3.49 -11.11 -4.02
C ALA A 60 -3.26 -11.19 -2.50
N VAL A 61 -3.50 -10.10 -1.76
CA VAL A 61 -3.42 -10.10 -0.29
C VAL A 61 -4.45 -11.06 0.32
N ASN A 62 -5.67 -11.09 -0.21
CA ASN A 62 -6.72 -11.99 0.24
C ASN A 62 -6.38 -13.45 -0.08
N ASP A 63 -5.79 -13.73 -1.24
CA ASP A 63 -5.34 -15.08 -1.61
C ASP A 63 -4.25 -15.58 -0.66
N ILE A 64 -3.24 -14.75 -0.37
CA ILE A 64 -2.19 -15.08 0.61
C ILE A 64 -2.81 -15.36 1.98
N LYS A 65 -3.73 -14.49 2.43
CA LYS A 65 -4.44 -14.64 3.71
C LYS A 65 -5.28 -15.93 3.73
N HIS A 66 -5.95 -16.25 2.63
CA HIS A 66 -6.76 -17.46 2.51
C HIS A 66 -5.90 -18.71 2.59
N LEU A 67 -4.77 -18.75 1.87
CA LEU A 67 -3.85 -19.88 1.94
C LEU A 67 -3.27 -20.05 3.35
N LEU A 68 -2.85 -18.95 4.01
CA LEU A 68 -2.29 -19.01 5.37
C LEU A 68 -3.29 -19.47 6.43
N ARG A 69 -4.60 -19.28 6.23
CA ARG A 69 -5.64 -19.74 7.18
C ARG A 69 -5.67 -21.25 7.37
N ASN A 70 -5.08 -22.03 6.46
CA ASN A 70 -4.94 -23.47 6.61
C ASN A 70 -4.06 -23.86 7.81
N TRP A 71 -3.30 -22.90 8.37
CA TRP A 71 -2.38 -23.13 9.48
C TRP A 71 -2.65 -22.15 10.63
N SER A 72 -3.26 -22.64 11.72
CA SER A 72 -3.65 -21.82 12.88
C SER A 72 -2.47 -21.04 13.50
N HIS A 73 -1.27 -21.61 13.50
CA HIS A 73 -0.07 -20.93 14.01
C HIS A 73 0.36 -19.71 13.15
N CYS A 74 -0.14 -19.59 11.92
CA CYS A 74 0.11 -18.46 11.03
C CYS A 74 -0.93 -17.33 11.17
N GLU A 75 -1.94 -17.44 12.04
CA GLU A 75 -3.04 -16.47 12.16
C GLU A 75 -2.56 -15.02 12.40
N ARG A 76 -1.42 -14.86 13.08
CA ARG A 76 -0.83 -13.54 13.40
C ARG A 76 0.08 -12.98 12.31
N VAL A 77 0.29 -13.67 11.19
CA VAL A 77 1.05 -13.14 10.05
C VAL A 77 0.29 -11.94 9.48
N ARG A 78 0.97 -10.81 9.35
CA ARG A 78 0.35 -9.60 8.79
C ARG A 78 0.36 -9.70 7.27
N THR A 79 -0.79 -9.44 6.66
CA THR A 79 -0.91 -9.28 5.20
C THR A 79 -1.53 -7.94 4.88
N SER A 80 -0.95 -7.20 3.94
CA SER A 80 -1.45 -5.88 3.56
C SER A 80 -1.09 -5.52 2.12
N THR A 81 -1.83 -4.60 1.51
CA THR A 81 -1.32 -3.98 0.28
C THR A 81 -0.20 -3.00 0.62
N LEU A 82 0.64 -2.63 -0.35
CA LEU A 82 1.64 -1.57 -0.16
C LEU A 82 0.99 -0.24 0.25
N HIS A 83 -0.15 0.11 -0.34
CA HIS A 83 -0.92 1.30 0.04
C HIS A 83 -1.42 1.24 1.49
N ALA A 84 -1.95 0.08 1.92
CA ALA A 84 -2.40 -0.08 3.30
C ALA A 84 -1.23 0.00 4.30
N LEU A 85 -0.07 -0.58 3.95
CA LEU A 85 1.15 -0.46 4.75
C LEU A 85 1.60 1.00 4.86
N GLY A 86 1.72 1.70 3.73
CA GLY A 86 2.12 3.11 3.71
C GLY A 86 1.17 3.98 4.53
N PHE A 87 -0.14 3.74 4.40
CA PHE A 87 -1.15 4.43 5.21
C PHE A 87 -0.99 4.15 6.71
N GLN A 88 -0.71 2.91 7.11
CA GLN A 88 -0.42 2.57 8.51
C GLN A 88 0.80 3.31 9.05
N VAL A 89 1.88 3.38 8.26
CA VAL A 89 3.11 4.12 8.61
C VAL A 89 2.81 5.60 8.82
N VAL A 90 2.08 6.24 7.89
CA VAL A 90 1.70 7.66 8.00
C VAL A 90 0.85 7.88 9.26
N ARG A 91 -0.17 7.06 9.50
CA ARG A 91 -1.00 7.19 10.72
C ARG A 91 -0.20 7.03 12.00
N GLN A 92 0.75 6.10 12.03
CA GLN A 92 1.63 5.92 13.17
C GLN A 92 2.55 7.13 13.40
N ALA A 93 3.03 7.77 12.35
CA ALA A 93 3.79 9.01 12.46
C ALA A 93 2.92 10.17 12.96
N CYS A 94 1.68 10.30 12.48
CA CYS A 94 0.72 11.31 12.98
C CYS A 94 0.40 11.12 14.46
N SER A 95 0.11 9.89 14.89
CA SER A 95 -0.22 9.61 16.30
C SER A 95 0.95 9.87 17.25
N ARG A 96 2.18 9.88 16.73
CA ARG A 96 3.40 10.26 17.44
C ARG A 96 3.73 11.75 17.34
N GLY A 97 2.87 12.56 16.71
CA GLY A 97 3.11 13.99 16.50
C GLY A 97 4.22 14.32 15.50
N MET A 98 4.74 13.33 14.75
CA MET A 98 5.81 13.53 13.77
C MET A 98 5.30 14.16 12.47
N LEU A 99 3.99 14.02 12.19
CA LEU A 99 3.32 14.61 11.04
C LEU A 99 2.09 15.40 11.52
N GLY A 100 1.99 16.66 11.12
CA GLY A 100 0.83 17.53 11.38
C GLY A 100 -0.38 17.24 10.48
N LEU A 101 -0.58 15.98 10.07
CA LEU A 101 -1.75 15.59 9.27
C LEU A 101 -2.88 15.19 10.23
N SER A 102 -4.04 15.81 10.10
CA SER A 102 -5.24 15.40 10.84
C SER A 102 -5.61 13.95 10.50
N ASP A 103 -5.97 13.13 11.49
CA ASP A 103 -6.41 11.71 11.39
C ASP A 103 -7.61 11.47 10.42
N ALA A 104 -8.16 12.53 9.83
CA ALA A 104 -9.27 12.50 8.90
C ALA A 104 -8.88 12.01 7.49
N ALA A 105 -8.30 10.82 7.39
CA ALA A 105 -8.32 10.09 6.13
C ALA A 105 -9.79 9.93 5.69
N PRO A 106 -10.16 10.39 4.48
CA PRO A 106 -11.56 10.40 4.10
C PRO A 106 -12.04 8.98 3.84
N ASN A 107 -13.05 8.51 4.59
CA ASN A 107 -13.85 7.35 4.19
C ASN A 107 -14.65 7.62 2.89
N ASN A 108 -14.57 8.83 2.32
CA ASN A 108 -15.24 9.22 1.09
C ASN A 108 -14.42 10.28 0.32
N ILE A 109 -13.38 9.83 -0.39
CA ILE A 109 -12.51 10.69 -1.20
C ILE A 109 -13.31 11.38 -2.30
N GLU A 110 -14.31 10.70 -2.87
CA GLU A 110 -15.17 11.22 -3.93
C GLU A 110 -15.99 12.42 -3.47
N ASN A 111 -16.68 12.30 -2.33
CA ASN A 111 -17.45 13.41 -1.76
C ASN A 111 -16.55 14.57 -1.37
N LYS A 112 -15.36 14.31 -0.83
CA LYS A 112 -14.41 15.38 -0.49
C LYS A 112 -13.84 16.07 -1.73
N ALA A 113 -13.57 15.37 -2.83
CA ALA A 113 -13.09 15.98 -4.06
C ALA A 113 -14.10 17.00 -4.61
N ASN A 114 -15.37 16.62 -4.67
CA ASN A 114 -16.45 17.54 -5.04
C ASN A 114 -16.59 18.70 -4.06
N MET A 115 -16.43 18.45 -2.76
CA MET A 115 -16.46 19.49 -1.74
C MET A 115 -15.32 20.51 -1.92
N ILE A 116 -14.11 20.02 -2.22
CA ILE A 116 -12.92 20.84 -2.47
C ILE A 116 -13.09 21.64 -3.76
N LEU A 117 -13.54 21.00 -4.85
CA LEU A 117 -13.82 21.67 -6.12
C LEU A 117 -14.81 22.82 -5.92
N ASN A 118 -15.96 22.53 -5.28
CA ASN A 118 -16.97 23.54 -4.98
C ASN A 118 -16.44 24.67 -4.08
N ALA A 119 -15.66 24.34 -3.05
CA ALA A 119 -15.03 25.35 -2.19
C ALA A 119 -14.03 26.22 -2.98
N THR A 120 -13.27 25.61 -3.88
CA THR A 120 -12.27 26.28 -4.73
C THR A 120 -12.94 27.24 -5.70
N ILE A 121 -14.01 26.81 -6.39
CA ILE A 121 -14.80 27.67 -7.29
C ILE A 121 -15.40 28.84 -6.52
N ARG A 122 -16.00 28.59 -5.34
CA ARG A 122 -16.55 29.66 -4.48
C ARG A 122 -15.48 30.69 -4.09
N GLU A 123 -14.30 30.22 -3.69
CA GLU A 123 -13.19 31.10 -3.30
C GLU A 123 -12.63 31.88 -4.49
N ALA A 124 -12.52 31.25 -5.67
CA ALA A 124 -12.10 31.90 -6.89
C ALA A 124 -13.07 33.03 -7.30
N ARG A 125 -14.39 32.79 -7.15
CA ARG A 125 -15.43 33.81 -7.39
C ARG A 125 -15.29 34.97 -6.42
N ARG A 126 -15.08 34.66 -5.13
CA ARG A 126 -14.85 35.68 -4.08
C ARG A 126 -13.64 36.56 -4.39
N ARG A 127 -12.56 35.96 -4.91
CA ARG A 127 -11.30 36.66 -5.25
C ARG A 127 -11.31 37.32 -6.63
N LYS A 128 -12.36 37.13 -7.45
CA LYS A 128 -12.46 37.62 -8.84
C LYS A 128 -11.21 37.27 -9.67
N THR A 129 -10.80 36.00 -9.63
CA THR A 129 -9.63 35.53 -10.38
C THR A 129 -9.80 35.70 -11.90
N THR A 130 -8.68 35.86 -12.61
CA THR A 130 -8.62 36.20 -14.04
C THR A 130 -9.47 35.26 -14.93
N TYR A 131 -9.47 33.97 -14.62
CA TYR A 131 -10.11 32.92 -15.44
C TYR A 131 -11.40 32.37 -14.82
N ILE A 132 -12.14 33.20 -14.06
CA ILE A 132 -13.30 32.72 -13.30
C ILE A 132 -14.41 32.09 -14.17
N ARG A 133 -14.58 32.55 -15.40
CA ARG A 133 -15.57 32.01 -16.35
C ARG A 133 -15.18 30.64 -16.90
N GLU A 134 -13.89 30.35 -16.99
CA GLU A 134 -13.40 29.03 -17.45
C GLU A 134 -13.65 27.96 -16.38
N LEU A 135 -13.65 28.36 -15.10
CA LEU A 135 -13.98 27.47 -13.98
C LEU A 135 -15.45 27.03 -13.96
N ASP A 136 -16.36 27.70 -14.66
CA ASP A 136 -17.78 27.30 -14.75
C ASP A 136 -17.96 26.04 -15.59
N ASN A 137 -17.02 25.74 -16.48
CA ASN A 137 -17.02 24.53 -17.32
C ASN A 137 -16.20 23.38 -16.71
N LEU A 138 -15.54 23.61 -15.58
CA LEU A 138 -14.68 22.61 -14.96
C LEU A 138 -15.54 21.58 -14.22
N ASP A 139 -15.55 20.34 -14.72
CA ASP A 139 -16.27 19.27 -14.08
C ASP A 139 -15.40 18.51 -13.05
N ARG A 140 -16.00 17.47 -12.45
CA ARG A 140 -15.34 16.65 -11.45
C ARG A 140 -14.14 15.89 -12.03
N GLU A 141 -14.27 15.36 -13.24
CA GLU A 141 -13.28 14.51 -13.87
C GLU A 141 -12.06 15.32 -14.29
N ASP A 142 -12.28 16.52 -14.84
CA ASP A 142 -11.25 17.50 -15.15
C ASP A 142 -10.48 17.91 -13.89
N PHE A 143 -11.19 18.22 -12.81
CA PHE A 143 -10.56 18.58 -11.54
C PHE A 143 -9.70 17.44 -10.96
N LEU A 144 -10.21 16.20 -11.00
CA LEU A 144 -9.46 15.03 -10.54
C LEU A 144 -8.23 14.77 -11.41
N SER A 145 -8.34 14.97 -12.72
CA SER A 145 -7.23 14.86 -13.66
C SER A 145 -6.17 15.92 -13.39
N TYR A 146 -6.57 17.17 -13.16
CA TYR A 146 -5.67 18.25 -12.75
C TYR A 146 -4.96 17.93 -11.42
N VAL A 147 -5.70 17.47 -10.40
CA VAL A 147 -5.10 17.02 -9.13
C VAL A 147 -4.13 15.85 -9.37
N GLY A 148 -4.44 14.94 -10.28
CA GLY A 148 -3.55 13.86 -10.71
C GLY A 148 -2.25 14.38 -11.31
N ALA A 149 -2.33 15.36 -12.21
CA ALA A 149 -1.17 16.02 -12.80
C ALA A 149 -0.32 16.74 -11.75
N CYS A 150 -0.95 17.47 -10.82
CA CYS A 150 -0.26 18.09 -9.69
C CYS A 150 0.47 17.06 -8.82
N LYS A 151 -0.17 15.91 -8.54
CA LYS A 151 0.44 14.81 -7.79
C LYS A 151 1.66 14.24 -8.52
N GLY A 152 1.58 14.07 -9.84
CA GLY A 152 2.72 13.61 -10.65
C GLY A 152 3.92 14.56 -10.62
N ASN A 153 3.67 15.85 -10.36
CA ASN A 153 4.69 16.88 -10.24
C ASN A 153 5.14 17.13 -8.79
N LEU A 154 4.62 16.39 -7.80
CA LEU A 154 5.11 16.49 -6.43
C LEU A 154 6.56 16.01 -6.40
N ARG A 155 7.47 16.92 -6.09
CA ARG A 155 8.85 16.56 -5.77
C ARG A 155 8.83 15.82 -4.44
N TYR A 156 9.17 14.54 -4.48
CA TYR A 156 9.46 13.80 -3.26
C TYR A 156 10.60 14.49 -2.52
N ALA A 157 10.60 14.39 -1.20
CA ALA A 157 11.74 14.85 -0.42
C ALA A 157 13.00 14.12 -0.90
N ASP A 158 14.09 14.87 -1.06
CA ASP A 158 15.38 14.30 -1.41
C ASP A 158 15.86 13.46 -0.21
N LEU A 159 15.70 12.15 -0.33
CA LEU A 159 16.01 11.20 0.74
C LEU A 159 17.52 11.15 1.02
N GLU A 160 18.37 11.47 0.03
CA GLU A 160 19.82 11.52 0.20
C GLU A 160 20.24 12.75 1.00
N GLN A 161 19.58 13.90 0.80
CA GLN A 161 19.81 15.10 1.61
C GLN A 161 19.29 14.97 3.04
N LEU A 162 18.31 14.11 3.29
CA LEU A 162 17.66 13.97 4.60
C LEU A 162 18.49 13.24 5.65
N GLN A 163 19.68 12.73 5.31
CA GLN A 163 20.57 11.99 6.23
C GLN A 163 19.79 10.95 7.08
N LEU A 164 18.86 10.24 6.44
CA LEU A 164 18.12 9.18 7.12
C LEU A 164 19.10 8.08 7.57
N PRO A 165 18.89 7.50 8.77
CA PRO A 165 19.78 6.49 9.34
C PRO A 165 19.85 5.20 8.51
#